data_AF-A0A2Z6I6X5-F1
#
_entry.id   AF-A0A2Z6I6X5-F1
#
_cell.length_a   1.000
_cell.length_b   1.000
_cell.length_c   1.000
_cell.angle_alpha   90.00
_cell.angle_beta   90.00
_cell.angle_gamma   90.00
#
_symmetry.space_group_name_H-M   'P 1'
#
loop_
_entity.id
_entity.type
_entity.pdbx_description
1 polymer ?
#
loop_
_entity_poly.entity_id
_entity_poly.type
_entity_poly.pdbx_seq_one_letter_code
_entity_poly.pdbx_strand_id
1 'polypeptide(L)'
;MSKPIRLIVGLGNPGAEYADTRHNAGFHFVDALAAKFGVRMSEDRKFQGEVGRLSLDGREVWLLKPSTYMNASGRSVVALALYYKILPDEILVVHDEMDLEPGLMRLKLGGGNAGHNGLKDISAQLSTPDFWRLRLGIGHPKKLGLAQEVAVFVLAAPSAEHREKIARCLEAALDTIRDIVAGSIEKAVRTLAPFSGQKEKQKAARTPSGTSEPKAKGDRIVVSRCLLGYTCRYDGESRPSILEKLEAKSWTKDDIVTICPEMEGGLPCPREPAEIMAPGSDGHAVLAHEGEVVDRTGTDVTAQYLRGARKALKTAKAANAPFALLKARSPACSPSGIYDGSHTRTLVPGQGVAAALLAKNGYVLFSEDDLDRIPAKRSES
;
A
#
# COMPACT_ATOMS: atom_id res chain seq x y z
N MET A 1 19.69 -2.76 -3.07
CA MET A 1 19.37 -2.14 -4.39
C MET A 1 18.77 -3.22 -5.27
N SER A 2 17.71 -2.92 -6.01
CA SER A 2 17.19 -3.87 -6.99
C SER A 2 18.11 -3.93 -8.21
N LYS A 3 17.91 -4.91 -9.10
CA LYS A 3 18.63 -4.92 -10.37
C LYS A 3 18.27 -3.67 -11.20
N PRO A 4 19.20 -3.16 -12.03
CA PRO A 4 18.91 -2.11 -13.01
C PRO A 4 17.81 -2.53 -13.98
N ILE A 5 16.97 -1.59 -14.40
CA ILE A 5 15.97 -1.84 -15.44
C ILE A 5 16.64 -1.70 -16.81
N ARG A 6 16.50 -2.72 -17.64
CA ARG A 6 17.06 -2.80 -19.00
C ARG A 6 16.00 -2.78 -20.09
N LEU A 7 14.73 -3.00 -19.74
CA LEU A 7 13.60 -2.92 -20.67
C LEU A 7 12.42 -2.20 -20.01
N ILE A 8 11.88 -1.19 -20.69
CA ILE A 8 10.65 -0.49 -20.34
C ILE A 8 9.62 -0.77 -21.43
N VAL A 9 8.51 -1.38 -21.05
CA VAL A 9 7.41 -1.74 -21.94
C VAL A 9 6.21 -0.87 -21.62
N GLY A 10 5.64 -0.20 -22.62
CA GLY A 10 4.33 0.44 -22.52
C GLY A 10 3.26 -0.48 -23.08
N LEU A 11 2.19 -0.74 -22.34
CA LEU A 11 1.02 -1.46 -22.85
C LEU A 11 0.01 -0.51 -23.51
N GLY A 12 -0.63 -1.01 -24.56
CA GLY A 12 -1.60 -0.29 -25.39
C GLY A 12 -2.03 -1.14 -26.57
N ASN A 13 -3.03 -0.67 -27.31
CA ASN A 13 -3.39 -1.20 -28.62
C ASN A 13 -2.84 -0.28 -29.73
N PRO A 14 -2.31 -0.84 -30.83
CA PRO A 14 -1.92 -0.08 -32.00
C PRO A 14 -3.15 0.40 -32.78
N GLY A 15 -3.03 1.51 -33.50
CA GLY A 15 -4.12 2.08 -34.31
C GLY A 15 -4.54 3.47 -33.82
N ALA A 16 -4.92 4.33 -34.76
CA ALA A 16 -5.31 5.71 -34.45
C ALA A 16 -6.58 5.77 -33.59
N GLU A 17 -7.47 4.81 -33.75
CA GLU A 17 -8.71 4.68 -32.98
C GLU A 17 -8.46 4.40 -31.48
N TYR A 18 -7.30 3.84 -31.12
CA TYR A 18 -6.94 3.55 -29.73
C TYR A 18 -6.03 4.60 -29.10
N ALA A 19 -5.51 5.53 -29.90
CA ALA A 19 -4.47 6.47 -29.50
C ALA A 19 -4.82 7.26 -28.24
N ASP A 20 -6.09 7.65 -28.08
CA ASP A 20 -6.56 8.45 -26.95
C ASP A 20 -7.26 7.66 -25.84
N THR A 21 -7.22 6.33 -25.91
CA THR A 21 -7.95 5.47 -24.97
C THR A 21 -7.22 5.28 -23.65
N ARG A 22 -7.96 4.98 -22.58
CA ARG A 22 -7.37 4.70 -21.25
C ARG A 22 -6.36 3.54 -21.30
N HIS A 23 -6.61 2.53 -22.15
CA HIS A 23 -5.73 1.38 -22.32
C HIS A 23 -4.36 1.73 -22.92
N ASN A 24 -4.22 2.90 -23.57
CA ASN A 24 -2.96 3.34 -24.15
C ASN A 24 -2.10 4.19 -23.19
N ALA A 25 -2.44 4.25 -21.91
CA ALA A 25 -1.65 4.98 -20.91
C ALA A 25 -0.18 4.53 -20.86
N GLY A 26 0.10 3.24 -21.08
CA GLY A 26 1.45 2.72 -21.18
C GLY A 26 2.21 3.21 -22.42
N PHE A 27 1.54 3.27 -23.57
CA PHE A 27 2.12 3.86 -24.79
C PHE A 27 2.43 5.34 -24.59
N HIS A 28 1.49 6.11 -24.01
CA HIS A 28 1.71 7.53 -23.71
C HIS A 28 2.93 7.76 -22.82
N PHE A 29 3.15 6.90 -21.83
CA PHE A 29 4.36 6.96 -21.01
C PHE A 29 5.64 6.76 -21.83
N VAL A 30 5.67 5.74 -22.69
CA VAL A 30 6.85 5.44 -23.52
C VAL A 30 7.08 6.53 -24.55
N ASP A 31 6.04 7.07 -25.16
CA ASP A 31 6.14 8.18 -26.12
C ASP A 31 6.67 9.45 -25.44
N ALA A 32 6.15 9.79 -24.26
CA ALA A 32 6.63 10.93 -23.49
C ALA A 32 8.08 10.74 -23.00
N LEU A 33 8.45 9.51 -22.63
CA LEU A 33 9.84 9.17 -22.28
C LEU A 33 10.77 9.31 -23.49
N ALA A 34 10.36 8.76 -24.63
CA ALA A 34 11.12 8.86 -25.86
C ALA A 34 11.31 10.32 -26.29
N ALA A 35 10.25 11.13 -26.24
CA ALA A 35 10.31 12.56 -26.51
C ALA A 35 11.25 13.31 -25.54
N LYS A 36 11.14 13.06 -24.22
CA LYS A 36 11.96 13.73 -23.19
C LYS A 36 13.46 13.51 -23.38
N PHE A 37 13.86 12.35 -23.90
CA PHE A 37 15.27 11.99 -24.09
C PHE A 37 15.70 11.95 -25.56
N GLY A 38 14.87 12.39 -26.51
CA GLY A 38 15.19 12.40 -27.93
C GLY A 38 15.41 11.00 -28.53
N VAL A 39 14.76 9.97 -27.98
CA VAL A 39 14.84 8.60 -28.49
C VAL A 39 13.89 8.43 -29.68
N ARG A 40 14.42 7.96 -30.80
CA ARG A 40 13.59 7.56 -31.93
C ARG A 40 13.02 6.17 -31.70
N MET A 41 11.69 6.06 -31.75
CA MET A 41 10.98 4.79 -31.83
C MET A 41 10.85 4.38 -33.31
N SER A 42 11.05 3.10 -33.60
CA SER A 42 10.90 2.54 -34.94
C SER A 42 10.27 1.15 -34.89
N GLU A 43 9.40 0.84 -35.84
CA GLU A 43 8.84 -0.50 -35.97
C GLU A 43 9.94 -1.55 -36.19
N ASP A 44 9.87 -2.62 -35.42
CA ASP A 44 10.71 -3.79 -35.57
C ASP A 44 9.82 -5.04 -35.71
N ARG A 45 9.84 -5.64 -36.91
CA ARG A 45 9.06 -6.85 -37.23
C ARG A 45 9.45 -8.05 -36.39
N LYS A 46 10.72 -8.15 -35.97
CA LYS A 46 11.23 -9.25 -35.15
C LYS A 46 10.61 -9.22 -33.77
N PHE A 47 10.44 -8.03 -33.22
CA PHE A 47 9.86 -7.82 -31.89
C PHE A 47 8.36 -7.52 -31.94
N GLN A 48 7.76 -7.42 -33.13
CA GLN A 48 6.33 -7.12 -33.32
C GLN A 48 5.91 -5.88 -32.53
N GLY A 49 6.73 -4.81 -32.61
CA GLY A 49 6.56 -3.62 -31.80
C GLY A 49 7.38 -2.44 -32.30
N GLU A 50 7.04 -1.25 -31.85
CA GLU A 50 7.93 -0.10 -31.94
C GLU A 50 8.99 -0.18 -30.84
N VAL A 51 10.25 -0.07 -31.23
CA VAL A 51 11.40 -0.19 -30.35
C VAL A 51 12.25 1.06 -30.40
N GLY A 52 12.75 1.47 -29.25
CA GLY A 52 13.72 2.55 -29.11
C GLY A 52 14.83 2.15 -28.14
N ARG A 53 15.98 2.83 -28.25
CA ARG A 53 17.11 2.61 -27.34
C ARG A 53 17.46 3.90 -26.63
N LEU A 54 17.26 3.92 -25.34
CA LEU A 54 17.59 5.02 -24.44
C LEU A 54 18.97 4.76 -23.83
N SER A 55 19.87 5.75 -23.91
CA SER A 55 21.09 5.78 -23.12
C SER A 55 20.91 6.73 -21.96
N LEU A 56 21.03 6.23 -20.72
CA LEU A 56 20.83 7.01 -19.51
C LEU A 56 21.94 6.71 -18.51
N ASP A 57 22.75 7.71 -18.19
CA ASP A 57 23.88 7.62 -17.25
C ASP A 57 24.82 6.43 -17.57
N GLY A 58 25.12 6.23 -18.86
CA GLY A 58 25.99 5.15 -19.34
C GLY A 58 25.33 3.76 -19.42
N ARG A 59 24.02 3.65 -19.14
CA ARG A 59 23.25 2.40 -19.26
C ARG A 59 22.37 2.42 -20.50
N GLU A 60 22.31 1.30 -21.21
CA GLU A 60 21.35 1.12 -22.31
C GLU A 60 20.06 0.51 -21.78
N VAL A 61 18.93 1.13 -22.14
CA VAL A 61 17.58 0.70 -21.79
C VAL A 61 16.75 0.62 -23.06
N TRP A 62 16.14 -0.53 -23.29
CA TRP A 62 15.22 -0.73 -24.39
C TRP A 62 13.84 -0.16 -24.04
N LEU A 63 13.24 0.56 -24.97
CA LEU A 63 11.86 1.00 -24.92
C LEU A 63 11.06 0.14 -25.91
N LEU A 64 9.89 -0.35 -25.49
CA LEU A 64 9.04 -1.20 -26.32
C LEU A 64 7.57 -0.78 -26.21
N LYS A 65 6.93 -0.57 -27.35
CA LYS A 65 5.47 -0.54 -27.49
C LYS A 65 5.06 -1.72 -28.38
N PRO A 66 4.48 -2.80 -27.82
CA PRO A 66 4.03 -3.93 -28.63
C PRO A 66 2.99 -3.50 -29.68
N SER A 67 3.25 -3.77 -30.95
CA SER A 67 2.30 -3.53 -32.05
C SER A 67 1.33 -4.71 -32.22
N THR A 68 1.26 -5.60 -31.24
CA THR A 68 0.27 -6.64 -31.10
C THR A 68 -0.97 -6.11 -30.38
N TYR A 69 -2.12 -6.76 -30.53
CA TYR A 69 -3.26 -6.49 -29.64
C TYR A 69 -2.90 -6.77 -28.17
N MET A 70 -3.59 -6.09 -27.26
CA MET A 70 -3.35 -6.13 -25.81
C MET A 70 -3.25 -7.55 -25.22
N ASN A 71 -4.03 -8.50 -25.72
CA ASN A 71 -4.02 -9.89 -25.24
C ASN A 71 -2.84 -10.74 -25.75
N ALA A 72 -1.98 -10.18 -26.61
CA ALA A 72 -0.82 -10.85 -27.20
C ALA A 72 0.49 -10.07 -26.98
N SER A 73 0.49 -9.06 -26.11
CA SER A 73 1.65 -8.21 -25.81
C SER A 73 2.86 -8.99 -25.30
N GLY A 74 2.64 -10.12 -24.62
CA GLY A 74 3.70 -10.98 -24.11
C GLY A 74 4.59 -11.56 -25.20
N ARG A 75 4.07 -11.80 -26.40
CA ARG A 75 4.85 -12.28 -27.56
C ARG A 75 5.96 -11.30 -27.94
N SER A 76 5.63 -10.01 -27.96
CA SER A 76 6.57 -8.92 -28.26
C SER A 76 7.60 -8.78 -27.14
N VAL A 77 7.14 -8.75 -25.89
CA VAL A 77 8.00 -8.59 -24.70
C VAL A 77 9.00 -9.73 -24.57
N VAL A 78 8.55 -10.98 -24.68
CA VAL A 78 9.43 -12.15 -24.53
C VAL A 78 10.44 -12.25 -25.68
N ALA A 79 10.05 -11.88 -26.90
CA ALA A 79 10.94 -11.91 -28.06
C ALA A 79 12.14 -10.95 -27.87
N LEU A 80 11.88 -9.72 -27.39
CA LEU A 80 12.93 -8.75 -27.12
C LEU A 80 13.77 -9.17 -25.90
N ALA A 81 13.12 -9.60 -24.81
CA ALA A 81 13.80 -10.00 -23.58
C ALA A 81 14.77 -11.18 -23.82
N LEU A 82 14.33 -12.21 -24.53
CA LEU A 82 15.19 -13.36 -24.87
C LEU A 82 16.36 -12.96 -25.78
N TYR A 83 16.11 -12.12 -26.79
CA TYR A 83 17.15 -11.74 -27.74
C TYR A 83 18.26 -10.93 -27.07
N TYR A 84 17.93 -10.00 -26.18
CA TYR A 84 18.90 -9.16 -25.46
C TYR A 84 19.31 -9.71 -24.09
N LYS A 85 18.87 -10.93 -23.76
CA LYS A 85 19.17 -11.61 -22.49
C LYS A 85 18.82 -10.72 -21.28
N ILE A 86 17.59 -10.22 -21.28
CA ILE A 86 17.02 -9.39 -20.22
C ILE A 86 16.18 -10.30 -19.33
N LEU A 87 16.48 -10.31 -18.03
CA LEU A 87 15.74 -11.11 -17.05
C LEU A 87 14.43 -10.42 -16.65
N PRO A 88 13.40 -11.16 -16.22
CA PRO A 88 12.10 -10.59 -15.84
C PRO A 88 12.19 -9.47 -14.80
N ASP A 89 13.09 -9.60 -13.81
CA ASP A 89 13.28 -8.59 -12.75
C ASP A 89 14.03 -7.33 -13.21
N GLU A 90 14.51 -7.30 -14.46
CA GLU A 90 15.08 -6.14 -15.16
C GLU A 90 14.07 -5.47 -16.11
N ILE A 91 12.81 -5.93 -16.14
CA ILE A 91 11.75 -5.42 -16.99
C ILE A 91 10.78 -4.55 -16.17
N LEU A 92 10.49 -3.35 -16.67
CA LEU A 92 9.40 -2.49 -16.19
C LEU A 92 8.26 -2.48 -17.22
N VAL A 93 7.07 -2.90 -16.80
CA VAL A 93 5.85 -2.82 -17.60
C VAL A 93 4.98 -1.68 -17.08
N VAL A 94 4.69 -0.72 -17.95
CA VAL A 94 3.81 0.42 -17.67
C VAL A 94 2.46 0.15 -18.30
N HIS A 95 1.40 0.22 -17.50
CA HIS A 95 0.06 -0.16 -17.93
C HIS A 95 -1.02 0.63 -17.17
N ASP A 96 -2.22 0.63 -17.72
CA ASP A 96 -3.40 1.17 -17.06
C ASP A 96 -3.91 0.26 -15.94
N GLU A 97 -4.40 0.86 -14.87
CA GLU A 97 -4.80 0.18 -13.65
C GLU A 97 -6.18 0.67 -13.21
N MET A 98 -7.15 -0.24 -13.21
CA MET A 98 -8.53 0.08 -12.82
C MET A 98 -8.74 0.14 -11.31
N ASP A 99 -7.87 -0.51 -10.53
CA ASP A 99 -7.96 -0.46 -9.07
C ASP A 99 -7.54 0.89 -8.49
N LEU A 100 -6.83 1.70 -9.27
CA LEU A 100 -6.32 3.01 -8.90
C LEU A 100 -7.12 4.10 -9.61
N GLU A 101 -7.53 5.13 -8.88
CA GLU A 101 -8.23 6.29 -9.44
C GLU A 101 -7.32 7.13 -10.36
N PRO A 102 -7.87 7.86 -11.33
CA PRO A 102 -7.12 8.80 -12.15
C PRO A 102 -6.33 9.80 -11.30
N GLY A 103 -5.04 9.96 -11.58
CA GLY A 103 -4.14 10.79 -10.76
C GLY A 103 -3.42 10.02 -9.65
N LEU A 104 -3.66 8.72 -9.56
CA LEU A 104 -2.85 7.82 -8.76
C LEU A 104 -1.96 6.94 -9.63
N MET A 105 -0.81 6.53 -9.09
CA MET A 105 0.05 5.53 -9.69
C MET A 105 0.83 4.75 -8.63
N ARG A 106 1.31 3.56 -8.98
CA ARG A 106 2.13 2.76 -8.08
C ARG A 106 3.17 1.93 -8.80
N LEU A 107 4.42 2.04 -8.34
CA LEU A 107 5.50 1.15 -8.73
C LEU A 107 5.49 -0.10 -7.83
N LYS A 108 5.47 -1.29 -8.42
CA LYS A 108 5.38 -2.57 -7.70
C LYS A 108 6.15 -3.67 -8.42
N LEU A 109 6.84 -4.54 -7.67
CA LEU A 109 7.37 -5.79 -8.19
C LEU A 109 6.31 -6.89 -8.09
N GLY A 110 6.11 -7.62 -9.18
CA GLY A 110 5.22 -8.78 -9.22
C GLY A 110 3.75 -8.48 -8.94
N GLY A 111 3.04 -9.53 -8.51
CA GLY A 111 1.62 -9.50 -8.17
C GLY A 111 0.69 -10.06 -9.25
N GLY A 112 -0.60 -10.14 -8.92
CA GLY A 112 -1.62 -10.63 -9.83
C GLY A 112 -1.89 -9.70 -11.01
N ASN A 113 -2.56 -10.22 -12.03
CA ASN A 113 -2.82 -9.47 -13.28
C ASN A 113 -4.05 -8.57 -13.20
N ALA A 114 -4.84 -8.65 -12.11
CA ALA A 114 -6.03 -7.84 -11.87
C ALA A 114 -7.04 -7.80 -13.05
N GLY A 115 -7.10 -8.87 -13.85
CA GLY A 115 -7.96 -8.94 -15.04
C GLY A 115 -7.38 -8.25 -16.30
N HIS A 116 -6.19 -7.65 -16.23
CA HIS A 116 -5.54 -7.00 -17.35
C HIS A 116 -4.96 -8.03 -18.33
N ASN A 117 -5.43 -8.00 -19.59
CA ASN A 117 -5.09 -8.99 -20.61
C ASN A 117 -3.60 -8.98 -21.00
N GLY A 118 -2.98 -7.80 -21.14
CA GLY A 118 -1.54 -7.71 -21.46
C GLY A 118 -0.63 -8.26 -20.37
N LEU A 119 -0.88 -7.93 -19.10
CA LEU A 119 -0.14 -8.53 -17.97
C LEU A 119 -0.33 -10.06 -17.87
N LYS A 120 -1.54 -10.55 -18.19
CA LYS A 120 -1.82 -11.99 -18.23
C LYS A 120 -0.95 -12.69 -19.27
N ASP A 121 -0.88 -12.15 -20.48
CA ASP A 121 -0.07 -12.73 -21.54
C ASP A 121 1.43 -12.60 -21.25
N ILE A 122 1.91 -11.44 -20.78
CA ILE A 122 3.32 -11.26 -20.40
C ILE A 122 3.75 -12.25 -19.32
N SER A 123 2.96 -12.40 -18.25
CA SER A 123 3.30 -13.32 -17.16
C SER A 123 3.33 -14.78 -17.65
N ALA A 124 2.46 -15.15 -18.60
CA ALA A 124 2.45 -16.46 -19.21
C ALA A 124 3.69 -16.70 -20.09
N GLN A 125 4.04 -15.74 -20.95
CA GLN A 125 5.17 -15.84 -21.87
C GLN A 125 6.53 -15.79 -21.14
N LEU A 126 6.65 -14.99 -20.08
CA LEU A 126 7.85 -14.95 -19.23
C LEU A 126 7.94 -16.10 -18.23
N SER A 127 6.87 -16.90 -18.07
CA SER A 127 6.74 -17.95 -17.06
C SER A 127 6.95 -17.48 -15.60
N THR A 128 6.81 -16.18 -15.35
CA THR A 128 6.86 -15.59 -14.01
C THR A 128 6.11 -14.25 -13.97
N PRO A 129 5.43 -13.92 -12.85
CA PRO A 129 4.89 -12.59 -12.65
C PRO A 129 5.95 -11.56 -12.18
N ASP A 130 7.19 -11.98 -11.88
CA ASP A 130 8.20 -11.21 -11.12
C ASP A 130 8.96 -10.17 -11.96
N PHE A 131 8.21 -9.28 -12.60
CA PHE A 131 8.70 -8.08 -13.27
C PHE A 131 8.14 -6.82 -12.61
N TRP A 132 8.80 -5.69 -12.80
CA TRP A 132 8.35 -4.41 -12.26
C TRP A 132 7.16 -3.88 -13.04
N ARG A 133 6.24 -3.23 -12.34
CA ARG A 133 5.01 -2.67 -12.89
C ARG A 133 4.84 -1.23 -12.43
N LEU A 134 4.72 -0.30 -13.37
CA LEU A 134 4.22 1.04 -13.11
C LEU A 134 2.73 1.06 -13.44
N ARG A 135 1.92 1.02 -12.39
CA ARG A 135 0.46 0.96 -12.46
C ARG A 135 -0.08 2.39 -12.55
N LEU A 136 -0.67 2.78 -13.67
CA LEU A 136 -1.25 4.11 -13.87
C LEU A 136 -2.75 4.06 -13.66
N GLY A 137 -3.27 4.78 -12.66
CA GLY A 137 -4.69 4.75 -12.32
C GLY A 137 -5.57 5.34 -13.41
N ILE A 138 -6.57 4.57 -13.85
CA ILE A 138 -7.62 5.01 -14.79
C ILE A 138 -9.01 4.97 -14.18
N GLY A 139 -9.12 4.45 -12.95
CA GLY A 139 -10.37 4.23 -12.23
C GLY A 139 -11.14 3.02 -12.74
N HIS A 140 -12.23 2.70 -12.05
CA HIS A 140 -13.14 1.63 -12.43
C HIS A 140 -14.52 2.23 -12.77
N PRO A 141 -15.21 1.82 -13.84
CA PRO A 141 -16.49 2.43 -14.26
C PRO A 141 -17.51 2.48 -13.12
N LYS A 142 -17.67 1.36 -12.38
CA LYS A 142 -18.54 1.31 -11.18
C LYS A 142 -18.17 2.31 -10.07
N LYS A 143 -16.87 2.54 -9.82
CA LYS A 143 -16.42 3.50 -8.79
C LYS A 143 -16.61 4.94 -9.23
N LEU A 144 -16.54 5.18 -10.54
CA LEU A 144 -16.76 6.47 -11.17
C LEU A 144 -18.24 6.76 -11.46
N GLY A 145 -19.17 5.89 -11.03
CA GLY A 145 -20.61 6.07 -11.26
C GLY A 145 -21.05 5.88 -12.71
N LEU A 146 -20.27 5.17 -13.54
CA LEU A 146 -20.55 4.95 -14.95
C LEU A 146 -21.21 3.57 -15.17
N ALA A 147 -22.36 3.57 -15.84
CA ALA A 147 -23.11 2.37 -16.21
C ALA A 147 -22.63 1.78 -17.54
N GLN A 148 -21.33 1.53 -17.67
CA GLN A 148 -20.73 0.93 -18.87
C GLN A 148 -19.85 -0.27 -18.52
N GLU A 149 -19.72 -1.19 -19.47
CA GLU A 149 -18.87 -2.38 -19.32
C GLU A 149 -17.39 -2.00 -19.25
N VAL A 150 -16.60 -2.84 -18.56
CA VAL A 150 -15.16 -2.63 -18.35
C VAL A 150 -14.41 -2.57 -19.69
N ALA A 151 -14.73 -3.46 -20.63
CA ALA A 151 -14.09 -3.48 -21.95
C ALA A 151 -14.34 -2.18 -22.73
N VAL A 152 -15.56 -1.64 -22.66
CA VAL A 152 -15.91 -0.36 -23.29
C VAL A 152 -15.21 0.81 -22.58
N PHE A 153 -15.10 0.76 -21.25
CA PHE A 153 -14.46 1.80 -20.45
C PHE A 153 -12.97 1.96 -20.74
N VAL A 154 -12.21 0.87 -20.79
CA VAL A 154 -10.77 0.94 -21.04
C VAL A 154 -10.45 1.38 -22.48
N LEU A 155 -11.34 1.06 -23.42
CA LEU A 155 -11.25 1.48 -24.83
C LEU A 155 -11.87 2.87 -25.09
N ALA A 156 -12.38 3.56 -24.07
CA ALA A 156 -12.88 4.93 -24.20
C ALA A 156 -11.81 5.93 -23.79
N ALA A 157 -11.87 7.14 -24.36
CA ALA A 157 -11.04 8.25 -23.95
C ALA A 157 -11.38 8.74 -22.53
N PRO A 158 -10.39 9.11 -21.70
CA PRO A 158 -10.65 9.74 -20.41
C PRO A 158 -11.30 11.12 -20.57
N SER A 159 -12.10 11.53 -19.58
CA SER A 159 -12.57 12.92 -19.48
C SER A 159 -11.36 13.87 -19.39
N ALA A 160 -11.57 15.16 -19.70
CA ALA A 160 -10.51 16.16 -19.63
C ALA A 160 -9.84 16.19 -18.23
N GLU A 161 -10.65 16.15 -17.17
CA GLU A 161 -10.15 16.10 -15.78
C GLU A 161 -9.29 14.86 -15.52
N HIS A 162 -9.75 13.67 -15.94
CA HIS A 162 -9.00 12.43 -15.73
C HIS A 162 -7.71 12.42 -16.56
N ARG A 163 -7.77 12.95 -17.79
CA ARG A 163 -6.60 13.08 -18.67
C ARG A 163 -5.52 13.95 -18.01
N GLU A 164 -5.90 15.08 -17.45
CA GLU A 164 -4.97 15.97 -16.74
C GLU A 164 -4.37 15.32 -15.50
N LYS A 165 -5.16 14.58 -14.73
CA LYS A 165 -4.68 13.82 -13.56
C LYS A 165 -3.69 12.73 -13.97
N ILE A 166 -4.00 11.97 -15.03
CA ILE A 166 -3.11 10.93 -15.57
C ILE A 166 -1.81 11.55 -16.11
N ALA A 167 -1.89 12.68 -16.84
CA ALA A 167 -0.73 13.39 -17.36
C ALA A 167 0.24 13.80 -16.23
N ARG A 168 -0.28 14.32 -15.12
CA ARG A 168 0.55 14.63 -13.93
C ARG A 168 1.25 13.41 -13.35
N CYS A 169 0.60 12.24 -13.35
CA CYS A 169 1.27 10.99 -12.96
C CYS A 169 2.40 10.63 -13.92
N LEU A 170 2.16 10.74 -15.23
CA LEU A 170 3.16 10.46 -16.26
C LEU A 170 4.39 11.35 -16.07
N GLU A 171 4.20 12.66 -15.94
CA GLU A 171 5.28 13.62 -15.70
C GLU A 171 6.12 13.26 -14.47
N ALA A 172 5.46 13.03 -13.33
CA ALA A 172 6.15 12.64 -12.11
C ALA A 172 6.89 11.29 -12.23
N ALA A 173 6.32 10.32 -12.95
CA ALA A 173 7.00 9.06 -13.23
C ALA A 173 8.24 9.25 -14.10
N LEU A 174 8.17 10.11 -15.13
CA LEU A 174 9.30 10.45 -16.00
C LEU A 174 10.44 11.14 -15.24
N ASP A 175 10.15 11.88 -14.17
CA ASP A 175 11.19 12.49 -13.33
C ASP A 175 11.95 11.46 -12.49
N THR A 176 11.37 10.29 -12.26
CA THR A 176 12.00 9.19 -11.51
C THR A 176 12.73 8.18 -12.38
N ILE A 177 12.72 8.33 -13.71
CA ILE A 177 13.22 7.28 -14.61
C ILE A 177 14.70 6.96 -14.41
N ARG A 178 15.54 7.96 -14.09
CA ARG A 178 16.95 7.76 -13.75
C ARG A 178 17.12 6.83 -12.54
N ASP A 179 16.35 7.08 -11.48
CA ASP A 179 16.38 6.26 -10.28
C ASP A 179 15.88 4.84 -10.55
N ILE A 180 14.82 4.70 -11.35
CA ILE A 180 14.27 3.39 -11.74
C ILE A 180 15.29 2.58 -12.55
N VAL A 181 15.86 3.18 -13.59
CA VAL A 181 16.88 2.54 -14.46
C VAL A 181 18.11 2.14 -13.66
N ALA A 182 18.53 2.95 -12.69
CA ALA A 182 19.65 2.64 -11.81
C ALA A 182 19.36 1.55 -10.75
N GLY A 183 18.12 1.04 -10.64
CA GLY A 183 17.73 0.09 -9.59
C GLY A 183 17.54 0.73 -8.21
N SER A 184 17.48 2.06 -8.14
CA SER A 184 17.19 2.85 -6.93
C SER A 184 15.68 2.98 -6.71
N ILE A 185 14.98 1.84 -6.75
CA ILE A 185 13.51 1.80 -6.77
C ILE A 185 12.88 2.41 -5.51
N GLU A 186 13.49 2.24 -4.34
CA GLU A 186 12.99 2.85 -3.10
C GLU A 186 12.96 4.37 -3.17
N LYS A 187 13.96 4.99 -3.82
CA LYS A 187 14.02 6.44 -4.04
C LYS A 187 12.93 6.86 -5.01
N ALA A 188 12.76 6.14 -6.12
CA ALA A 188 11.66 6.38 -7.05
C ALA A 188 10.29 6.28 -6.35
N VAL A 189 10.04 5.22 -5.58
CA VAL A 189 8.79 5.04 -4.81
C VAL A 189 8.56 6.19 -3.84
N ARG A 190 9.60 6.69 -3.16
CA ARG A 190 9.49 7.84 -2.26
C ARG A 190 9.08 9.11 -3.01
N THR A 191 9.66 9.36 -4.19
CA THR A 191 9.29 10.50 -5.04
C THR A 191 7.86 10.38 -5.56
N LEU A 192 7.41 9.17 -5.90
CA LEU A 192 6.04 8.91 -6.39
C LEU A 192 5.00 8.79 -5.26
N ALA A 193 5.39 8.85 -3.99
CA ALA A 193 4.48 8.73 -2.84
C ALA A 193 3.28 9.71 -2.86
N PRO A 194 3.40 10.96 -3.33
CA PRO A 194 2.25 11.88 -3.46
C PRO A 194 1.15 11.32 -4.37
N PHE A 195 1.51 10.50 -5.35
CA PHE A 195 0.61 9.88 -6.33
C PHE A 195 0.20 8.46 -5.93
N SER A 196 0.68 7.89 -4.83
CA SER A 196 0.41 6.47 -4.50
C SER A 196 -0.98 6.20 -3.90
N GLY A 197 -1.87 7.20 -3.89
CA GLY A 197 -3.19 7.11 -3.27
C GLY A 197 -3.14 6.97 -1.74
N GLN A 198 -1.98 7.19 -1.12
CA GLN A 198 -1.87 7.14 0.34
C GLN A 198 -2.60 8.32 1.00
N LYS A 199 -2.78 9.44 0.28
CA LYS A 199 -3.70 10.52 0.67
C LYS A 199 -5.17 10.19 0.38
N GLU A 200 -5.50 9.43 -0.68
CA GLU A 200 -6.88 9.11 -1.04
C GLU A 200 -7.48 7.90 -0.30
N LYS A 201 -6.68 6.91 0.13
CA LYS A 201 -7.17 5.92 1.13
C LYS A 201 -7.42 6.53 2.50
N GLN A 202 -6.84 7.71 2.79
CA GLN A 202 -7.17 8.53 3.96
C GLN A 202 -8.36 9.48 3.71
N LYS A 203 -8.76 9.73 2.45
CA LYS A 203 -9.84 10.65 2.06
C LYS A 203 -11.14 9.94 1.65
N ALA A 204 -11.08 8.74 1.07
CA ALA A 204 -12.26 7.91 0.78
C ALA A 204 -12.89 7.30 2.06
N ALA A 205 -12.15 7.29 3.17
CA ALA A 205 -12.71 7.00 4.49
C ALA A 205 -13.34 8.24 5.17
N ARG A 206 -13.26 9.42 4.54
CA ARG A 206 -13.70 10.71 5.07
C ARG A 206 -14.27 11.60 3.97
N THR A 207 -15.56 11.50 3.67
CA THR A 207 -16.54 12.59 3.86
C THR A 207 -17.96 12.08 3.50
N PRO A 208 -19.07 12.74 3.89
CA PRO A 208 -19.29 14.18 4.11
C PRO A 208 -19.27 14.53 5.61
N SER A 209 -18.88 15.71 6.08
CA SER A 209 -18.90 17.06 5.52
C SER A 209 -17.90 17.96 6.27
N GLY A 210 -17.66 19.17 5.75
CA GLY A 210 -17.17 20.29 6.55
C GLY A 210 -15.66 20.53 6.55
N THR A 211 -15.26 21.61 5.88
CA THR A 211 -14.02 22.36 6.11
C THR A 211 -13.68 22.45 7.60
N SER A 212 -12.48 22.05 8.02
CA SER A 212 -11.86 22.62 9.24
C SER A 212 -10.35 22.41 9.27
N GLU A 213 -9.67 23.44 9.75
CA GLU A 213 -8.24 23.57 10.05
C GLU A 213 -7.72 22.47 11.00
N PRO A 214 -6.39 22.31 11.15
CA PRO A 214 -5.82 21.32 12.08
C PRO A 214 -6.33 21.52 13.52
N LYS A 215 -7.19 20.60 13.97
CA LYS A 215 -7.76 20.55 15.32
C LYS A 215 -6.68 20.46 16.41
N ALA A 216 -6.96 21.09 17.55
CA ALA A 216 -6.03 21.25 18.65
C ALA A 216 -5.67 19.92 19.34
N LYS A 217 -4.59 19.94 20.12
CA LYS A 217 -4.13 18.81 20.93
C LYS A 217 -5.21 18.45 21.96
N GLY A 218 -5.92 17.35 21.76
CA GLY A 218 -7.05 16.95 22.61
C GLY A 218 -8.22 16.28 21.89
N ASP A 219 -8.31 16.47 20.57
CA ASP A 219 -9.52 16.12 19.82
C ASP A 219 -9.51 14.75 19.16
N ARG A 220 -8.51 13.92 19.45
CA ARG A 220 -8.38 12.57 18.87
C ARG A 220 -8.07 11.50 19.90
N ILE A 221 -8.51 10.29 19.61
CA ILE A 221 -8.27 9.08 20.41
C ILE A 221 -7.70 7.97 19.52
N VAL A 222 -6.66 7.29 20.00
CA VAL A 222 -6.15 6.08 19.33
C VAL A 222 -6.99 4.89 19.76
N VAL A 223 -7.45 4.04 18.84
CA VAL A 223 -8.27 2.87 19.16
C VAL A 223 -7.75 1.61 18.46
N SER A 224 -7.65 0.50 19.17
CA SER A 224 -7.34 -0.80 18.55
C SER A 224 -8.38 -1.19 17.51
N ARG A 225 -7.95 -1.54 16.28
CA ARG A 225 -8.85 -1.91 15.17
C ARG A 225 -9.86 -3.00 15.52
N CYS A 226 -9.47 -4.01 16.29
CA CYS A 226 -10.37 -5.11 16.66
C CYS A 226 -11.55 -4.67 17.54
N LEU A 227 -11.47 -3.50 18.20
CA LEU A 227 -12.59 -2.93 18.94
C LEU A 227 -13.61 -2.25 18.02
N LEU A 228 -13.28 -2.03 16.75
CA LEU A 228 -14.13 -1.32 15.78
C LEU A 228 -14.66 -2.24 14.66
N GLY A 229 -14.66 -3.56 14.86
CA GLY A 229 -15.20 -4.51 13.89
C GLY A 229 -14.25 -4.96 12.79
N TYR A 230 -12.97 -4.58 12.82
CA TYR A 230 -12.02 -5.02 11.80
C TYR A 230 -11.55 -6.47 12.01
N THR A 231 -11.41 -7.23 10.91
CA THR A 231 -10.83 -8.58 10.86
C THR A 231 -9.30 -8.54 10.98
N CYS A 232 -8.82 -8.34 12.21
CA CYS A 232 -7.39 -8.23 12.52
C CYS A 232 -6.94 -9.07 13.73
N ARG A 233 -7.87 -9.86 14.29
CA ARG A 233 -7.58 -10.81 15.35
C ARG A 233 -6.71 -11.95 14.83
N TYR A 234 -6.05 -12.66 15.74
CA TYR A 234 -5.19 -13.78 15.36
C TYR A 234 -5.99 -14.91 14.66
N ASP A 235 -7.26 -15.09 15.02
CA ASP A 235 -8.16 -16.09 14.44
C ASP A 235 -8.79 -15.66 13.10
N GLY A 236 -8.52 -14.44 12.62
CA GLY A 236 -9.13 -13.91 11.40
C GLY A 236 -10.54 -13.36 11.60
N GLU A 237 -11.13 -13.51 12.78
CA GLU A 237 -12.49 -13.09 13.06
C GLU A 237 -12.58 -11.58 13.39
N SER A 238 -13.80 -11.06 13.32
CA SER A 238 -14.14 -9.72 13.82
C SER A 238 -14.85 -9.82 15.17
N ARG A 239 -14.94 -8.70 15.88
CA ARG A 239 -15.79 -8.55 17.08
C ARG A 239 -16.77 -7.40 16.88
N PRO A 240 -17.91 -7.38 17.59
CA PRO A 240 -18.80 -6.24 17.57
C PRO A 240 -18.05 -4.93 17.82
N SER A 241 -18.36 -3.92 17.02
CA SER A 241 -17.76 -2.59 17.15
C SER A 241 -18.25 -1.93 18.44
N ILE A 242 -17.35 -1.25 19.17
CA ILE A 242 -17.70 -0.41 20.31
C ILE A 242 -17.96 1.05 19.91
N LEU A 243 -18.05 1.35 18.61
CA LEU A 243 -18.19 2.73 18.11
C LEU A 243 -19.37 3.46 18.76
N GLU A 244 -20.51 2.80 18.92
CA GLU A 244 -21.70 3.40 19.58
C GLU A 244 -21.41 3.83 21.02
N LYS A 245 -20.55 3.09 21.75
CA LYS A 245 -20.13 3.45 23.11
C LYS A 245 -19.18 4.65 23.13
N LEU A 246 -18.37 4.80 22.08
CA LEU A 246 -17.50 5.96 21.90
C LEU A 246 -18.31 7.21 21.52
N GLU A 247 -19.29 7.04 20.63
CA GLU A 247 -20.22 8.10 20.22
C GLU A 247 -21.04 8.62 21.42
N ALA A 248 -21.45 7.74 22.33
CA ALA A 248 -22.07 8.13 23.61
C ALA A 248 -21.18 9.02 24.50
N LYS A 249 -19.86 9.03 24.25
CA LYS A 249 -18.87 9.90 24.91
C LYS A 249 -18.40 11.05 24.01
N SER A 250 -19.15 11.35 22.95
CA SER A 250 -18.89 12.40 21.97
C SER A 250 -17.63 12.17 21.13
N TRP A 251 -17.11 10.94 21.09
CA TRP A 251 -16.04 10.55 20.18
C TRP A 251 -16.65 10.04 18.88
N THR A 252 -16.47 10.79 17.81
CA THR A 252 -16.99 10.40 16.49
C THR A 252 -15.96 9.58 15.72
N LYS A 253 -16.38 8.94 14.63
CA LYS A 253 -15.48 8.22 13.72
C LYS A 253 -14.32 9.09 13.20
N ASP A 254 -14.52 10.40 13.07
CA ASP A 254 -13.49 11.33 12.63
C ASP A 254 -12.43 11.66 13.68
N ASP A 255 -12.74 11.40 14.95
CA ASP A 255 -11.84 11.62 16.08
C ASP A 255 -10.98 10.38 16.37
N ILE A 256 -11.37 9.23 15.82
CA ILE A 256 -10.74 7.94 16.07
C ILE A 256 -9.61 7.68 15.07
N VAL A 257 -8.42 7.37 15.60
CA VAL A 257 -7.29 6.89 14.82
C VAL A 257 -7.02 5.43 15.15
N THR A 258 -7.11 4.57 14.13
CA THR A 258 -7.03 3.14 14.37
C THR A 258 -5.61 2.59 14.24
N ILE A 259 -5.25 1.68 15.15
CA ILE A 259 -3.98 0.94 15.09
C ILE A 259 -4.19 -0.57 15.17
N CYS A 260 -3.33 -1.33 14.52
CA CYS A 260 -3.16 -2.76 14.79
C CYS A 260 -1.66 -3.09 14.76
N PRO A 261 -0.99 -3.07 15.92
CA PRO A 261 0.44 -3.28 16.00
C PRO A 261 0.89 -4.60 15.36
N GLU A 262 0.14 -5.69 15.50
CA GLU A 262 0.50 -6.98 14.92
C GLU A 262 0.52 -6.97 13.38
N MET A 263 -0.55 -6.46 12.76
CA MET A 263 -0.67 -6.36 11.30
C MET A 263 0.30 -5.33 10.72
N GLU A 264 0.45 -4.18 11.38
CA GLU A 264 1.43 -3.16 11.00
C GLU A 264 2.86 -3.68 11.19
N GLY A 265 3.04 -4.53 12.19
CA GLY A 265 4.22 -5.33 12.47
C GLY A 265 4.49 -6.39 11.42
N GLY A 266 3.61 -6.63 10.45
CA GLY A 266 3.81 -7.58 9.35
C GLY A 266 3.42 -9.02 9.67
N LEU A 267 2.71 -9.25 10.78
CA LEU A 267 2.08 -10.56 11.01
C LEU A 267 0.85 -10.72 10.09
N PRO A 268 0.57 -11.95 9.63
CA PRO A 268 -0.63 -12.23 8.84
C PRO A 268 -1.91 -12.20 9.70
N CYS A 269 -3.06 -12.25 9.03
CA CYS A 269 -4.37 -12.46 9.63
C CYS A 269 -5.10 -13.50 8.76
N PRO A 270 -5.38 -14.72 9.27
CA PRO A 270 -5.08 -15.22 10.62
C PRO A 270 -3.57 -15.42 10.88
N ARG A 271 -3.19 -15.62 12.15
CA ARG A 271 -1.84 -15.91 12.65
C ARG A 271 -1.91 -16.80 13.90
N GLU A 272 -0.82 -17.50 14.20
CA GLU A 272 -0.73 -18.22 15.47
C GLU A 272 -0.80 -17.24 16.66
N PRO A 273 -1.52 -17.60 17.75
CA PRO A 273 -1.53 -16.82 18.97
C PRO A 273 -0.12 -16.73 19.55
N ALA A 274 0.26 -15.52 19.95
CA ALA A 274 1.54 -15.24 20.58
C ALA A 274 1.35 -14.67 21.98
N GLU A 275 2.33 -14.90 22.83
CA GLU A 275 2.39 -14.39 24.20
C GLU A 275 3.79 -13.84 24.48
N ILE A 276 3.86 -12.91 25.43
CA ILE A 276 5.16 -12.44 25.94
C ILE A 276 5.67 -13.55 26.87
N MET A 277 6.89 -14.01 26.62
CA MET A 277 7.46 -15.13 27.34
C MET A 277 8.13 -14.66 28.63
N ALA A 278 7.99 -15.51 29.66
CA ALA A 278 8.71 -15.56 30.94
C ALA A 278 8.14 -14.76 32.14
N PRO A 279 8.41 -15.23 33.39
CA PRO A 279 7.85 -14.65 34.62
C PRO A 279 8.33 -13.23 34.87
N GLY A 280 7.38 -12.29 35.08
CA GLY A 280 7.70 -10.88 35.33
C GLY A 280 8.06 -10.07 34.08
N SER A 281 8.03 -10.69 32.89
CA SER A 281 8.23 -10.02 31.61
C SER A 281 6.93 -9.40 31.11
N ASP A 282 7.01 -8.19 30.59
CA ASP A 282 5.90 -7.48 29.96
C ASP A 282 6.40 -6.71 28.74
N GLY A 283 5.55 -5.87 28.16
CA GLY A 283 5.89 -5.03 27.02
C GLY A 283 7.11 -4.13 27.26
N HIS A 284 7.41 -3.72 28.50
CA HIS A 284 8.60 -2.93 28.81
C HIS A 284 9.87 -3.76 28.69
N ALA A 285 9.86 -5.00 29.19
CA ALA A 285 10.99 -5.93 29.06
C ALA A 285 11.31 -6.21 27.58
N VAL A 286 10.28 -6.45 26.76
CA VAL A 286 10.45 -6.65 25.31
C VAL A 286 11.05 -5.40 24.64
N LEU A 287 10.62 -4.20 25.03
CA LEU A 287 11.18 -2.94 24.51
C LEU A 287 12.63 -2.69 24.94
N ALA A 288 13.04 -3.25 26.07
CA ALA A 288 14.40 -3.21 26.59
C ALA A 288 15.31 -4.30 26.00
N HIS A 289 14.77 -5.19 25.15
CA HIS A 289 15.45 -6.38 24.64
C HIS A 289 15.77 -7.44 25.72
N GLU A 290 14.95 -7.48 26.78
CA GLU A 290 15.06 -8.40 27.92
C GLU A 290 13.93 -9.44 27.95
N GLY A 291 12.99 -9.37 26.99
CA GLY A 291 11.86 -10.27 26.85
C GLY A 291 11.57 -10.62 25.40
N GLU A 292 10.92 -11.76 25.20
CA GLU A 292 10.60 -12.32 23.89
C GLU A 292 9.09 -12.46 23.73
N VAL A 293 8.62 -12.41 22.48
CA VAL A 293 7.24 -12.73 22.11
C VAL A 293 7.27 -13.94 21.22
N VAL A 294 6.71 -15.04 21.70
CA VAL A 294 6.76 -16.33 21.01
C VAL A 294 5.33 -16.79 20.73
N ASP A 295 5.13 -17.36 19.54
CA ASP A 295 3.86 -17.96 19.20
C ASP A 295 3.73 -19.38 19.77
N ARG A 296 2.51 -19.91 19.74
CA ARG A 296 2.22 -21.25 20.27
C ARG A 296 3.01 -22.38 19.59
N THR A 297 3.59 -22.14 18.41
CA THR A 297 4.45 -23.10 17.71
C THR A 297 5.90 -23.04 18.16
N GLY A 298 6.27 -22.07 19.00
CA GLY A 298 7.64 -21.80 19.41
C GLY A 298 8.38 -20.82 18.50
N THR A 299 7.69 -20.17 17.56
CA THR A 299 8.33 -19.20 16.65
C THR A 299 8.48 -17.85 17.35
N ASP A 300 9.70 -17.32 17.39
CA ASP A 300 9.96 -15.96 17.85
C ASP A 300 9.41 -14.93 16.86
N VAL A 301 8.47 -14.10 17.33
CA VAL A 301 7.83 -13.02 16.60
C VAL A 301 8.11 -11.64 17.21
N THR A 302 9.09 -11.55 18.10
CA THR A 302 9.48 -10.32 18.84
C THR A 302 9.74 -9.14 17.89
N ALA A 303 10.46 -9.37 16.79
CA ALA A 303 10.79 -8.32 15.83
C ALA A 303 9.54 -7.68 15.19
N GLN A 304 8.51 -8.49 14.92
CA GLN A 304 7.23 -8.07 14.37
C GLN A 304 6.49 -7.20 15.39
N TYR A 305 6.46 -7.60 16.66
CA TYR A 305 5.85 -6.83 17.75
C TYR A 305 6.55 -5.50 18.00
N LEU A 306 7.89 -5.47 18.01
CA LEU A 306 8.67 -4.23 18.13
C LEU A 306 8.43 -3.29 16.94
N ARG A 307 8.40 -3.83 15.71
CA ARG A 307 8.08 -3.06 14.50
C ARG A 307 6.66 -2.50 14.55
N GLY A 308 5.71 -3.31 15.02
CA GLY A 308 4.31 -2.95 15.24
C GLY A 308 4.15 -1.81 16.24
N ALA A 309 4.76 -1.93 17.41
CA ALA A 309 4.74 -0.91 18.46
C ALA A 309 5.29 0.44 17.95
N ARG A 310 6.43 0.44 17.24
CA ARG A 310 7.02 1.66 16.67
C ARG A 310 6.10 2.32 15.64
N LYS A 311 5.40 1.54 14.82
CA LYS A 311 4.41 2.06 13.86
C LYS A 311 3.17 2.62 14.57
N ALA A 312 2.65 1.92 15.57
CA ALA A 312 1.55 2.41 16.40
C ALA A 312 1.89 3.75 17.07
N LEU A 313 3.08 3.88 17.66
CA LEU A 313 3.56 5.14 18.23
C LEU A 313 3.65 6.26 17.19
N LYS A 314 4.18 5.95 15.99
CA LYS A 314 4.27 6.92 14.90
C LYS A 314 2.88 7.41 14.48
N THR A 315 1.93 6.50 14.34
CA THR A 315 0.52 6.82 14.01
C THR A 315 -0.11 7.68 15.11
N ALA A 316 0.09 7.31 16.37
CA ALA A 316 -0.44 8.06 17.52
C ALA A 316 0.14 9.48 17.60
N LYS A 317 1.46 9.63 17.37
CA LYS A 317 2.13 10.95 17.35
C LYS A 317 1.60 11.82 16.22
N ALA A 318 1.40 11.26 15.02
CA ALA A 318 0.83 11.97 13.89
C ALA A 318 -0.64 12.40 14.13
N ALA A 319 -1.37 11.67 14.98
CA ALA A 319 -2.74 11.99 15.36
C ALA A 319 -2.84 13.10 16.41
N ASN A 320 -1.75 13.43 17.11
CA ASN A 320 -1.74 14.32 18.26
C ASN A 320 -2.77 13.91 19.35
N ALA A 321 -3.01 12.60 19.48
CA ALA A 321 -4.00 12.03 20.40
C ALA A 321 -3.40 11.91 21.82
N PRO A 322 -4.06 12.38 22.88
CA PRO A 322 -3.60 12.16 24.26
C PRO A 322 -4.01 10.80 24.85
N PHE A 323 -5.01 10.15 24.27
CA PHE A 323 -5.61 8.92 24.79
C PHE A 323 -5.44 7.75 23.82
N ALA A 324 -5.31 6.54 24.35
CA ALA A 324 -5.35 5.30 23.57
C ALA A 324 -6.26 4.26 24.23
N LEU A 325 -7.32 3.86 23.54
CA LEU A 325 -8.21 2.76 23.90
C LEU A 325 -7.77 1.48 23.20
N LEU A 326 -7.18 0.57 23.96
CA LEU A 326 -6.50 -0.59 23.44
C LEU A 326 -7.16 -1.89 23.87
N LYS A 327 -7.07 -2.91 23.02
CA LYS A 327 -7.64 -4.24 23.28
C LYS A 327 -6.98 -4.89 24.51
N ALA A 328 -7.79 -5.23 25.51
CA ALA A 328 -7.36 -5.98 26.69
C ALA A 328 -6.89 -7.39 26.34
N ARG A 329 -6.01 -7.97 27.17
CA ARG A 329 -5.54 -9.37 27.07
C ARG A 329 -4.87 -9.68 25.73
N SER A 330 -4.14 -8.70 25.20
CA SER A 330 -3.31 -8.80 23.99
C SER A 330 -1.84 -8.57 24.35
N PRO A 331 -0.91 -9.41 23.86
CA PRO A 331 0.54 -9.20 24.03
C PRO A 331 1.03 -7.91 23.35
N ALA A 332 0.27 -7.32 22.42
CA ALA A 332 0.61 -6.03 21.82
C ALA A 332 -0.11 -4.86 22.50
N CYS A 333 -1.43 -4.98 22.66
CA CYS A 333 -2.29 -3.83 22.96
C CYS A 333 -2.69 -3.71 24.43
N SER A 334 -2.51 -4.73 25.27
CA SER A 334 -3.12 -4.69 26.61
C SER A 334 -2.54 -3.58 27.51
N PRO A 335 -3.36 -2.72 28.13
CA PRO A 335 -2.87 -1.69 29.06
C PRO A 335 -2.46 -2.19 30.45
N SER A 336 -2.95 -3.35 30.90
CA SER A 336 -2.85 -3.75 32.31
C SER A 336 -2.82 -5.26 32.60
N GLY A 337 -3.19 -6.11 31.64
CA GLY A 337 -3.14 -7.58 31.84
C GLY A 337 -2.79 -8.35 30.57
N ILE A 338 -1.75 -9.16 30.62
CA ILE A 338 -1.29 -10.04 29.54
C ILE A 338 -1.39 -11.50 29.99
N TYR A 339 -1.27 -12.44 29.06
CA TYR A 339 -1.12 -13.85 29.43
C TYR A 339 0.31 -14.13 29.89
N ASP A 340 0.47 -15.14 30.74
CA ASP A 340 1.72 -15.50 31.41
C ASP A 340 2.78 -16.20 30.55
N GLY A 341 2.52 -16.38 29.25
CA GLY A 341 3.44 -17.05 28.32
C GLY A 341 3.33 -18.58 28.34
N SER A 342 2.44 -19.16 29.14
CA SER A 342 2.21 -20.60 29.20
C SER A 342 1.18 -21.10 28.18
N HIS A 343 0.50 -20.19 27.47
CA HIS A 343 -0.65 -20.50 26.62
C HIS A 343 -1.84 -21.18 27.32
N THR A 344 -1.88 -21.14 28.66
CA THR A 344 -3.00 -21.67 29.47
C THR A 344 -4.14 -20.68 29.69
N ARG A 345 -4.02 -19.46 29.13
CA ARG A 345 -4.93 -18.32 29.32
C ARG A 345 -4.94 -17.75 30.74
N THR A 346 -3.90 -18.02 31.52
CA THR A 346 -3.69 -17.40 32.83
C THR A 346 -3.28 -15.94 32.65
N LEU A 347 -4.02 -15.00 33.26
CA LEU A 347 -3.73 -13.57 33.19
C LEU A 347 -2.82 -13.13 34.33
N VAL A 348 -1.82 -12.32 33.99
CA VAL A 348 -0.91 -11.67 34.94
C VAL A 348 -0.91 -10.15 34.70
N PRO A 349 -0.63 -9.33 35.73
CA PRO A 349 -0.42 -7.91 35.55
C PRO A 349 0.73 -7.65 34.58
N GLY A 350 0.52 -6.76 33.61
CA GLY A 350 1.54 -6.40 32.63
C GLY A 350 0.97 -5.71 31.41
N GLN A 351 1.80 -4.96 30.70
CA GLN A 351 1.41 -4.27 29.47
C GLN A 351 1.81 -5.06 28.23
N GLY A 352 1.06 -4.91 27.15
CA GLY A 352 1.51 -5.35 25.83
C GLY A 352 2.61 -4.44 25.27
N VAL A 353 3.38 -4.93 24.30
CA VAL A 353 4.56 -4.24 23.74
C VAL A 353 4.23 -2.83 23.20
N ALA A 354 3.10 -2.69 22.49
CA ALA A 354 2.70 -1.39 21.95
C ALA A 354 2.08 -0.48 23.02
N ALA A 355 1.33 -1.04 23.96
CA ALA A 355 0.80 -0.32 25.12
C ALA A 355 1.95 0.29 25.95
N ALA A 356 2.95 -0.51 26.32
CA ALA A 356 4.14 -0.05 27.04
C ALA A 356 4.85 1.11 26.32
N LEU A 357 5.01 1.01 24.99
CA LEU A 357 5.66 2.06 24.22
C LEU A 357 4.84 3.36 24.18
N LEU A 358 3.51 3.26 24.07
CA LEU A 358 2.61 4.41 24.11
C LEU A 358 2.63 5.06 25.51
N ALA A 359 2.52 4.27 26.58
CA ALA A 359 2.62 4.77 27.95
C ALA A 359 3.95 5.51 28.21
N LYS A 360 5.08 4.93 27.78
CA LYS A 360 6.41 5.56 27.87
C LYS A 360 6.50 6.90 27.13
N ASN A 361 5.64 7.16 26.15
CA ASN A 361 5.57 8.41 25.40
C ASN A 361 4.43 9.33 25.87
N GLY A 362 3.87 9.11 27.06
CA GLY A 362 2.91 10.01 27.70
C GLY A 362 1.46 9.85 27.27
N TYR A 363 1.09 8.73 26.64
CA TYR A 363 -0.30 8.43 26.31
C TYR A 363 -1.02 7.83 27.51
N VAL A 364 -2.22 8.31 27.80
CA VAL A 364 -3.09 7.70 28.82
C VAL A 364 -3.84 6.53 28.17
N LEU A 365 -3.68 5.35 28.74
CA LEU A 365 -4.21 4.11 28.17
C LEU A 365 -5.51 3.69 28.85
N PHE A 366 -6.46 3.22 28.04
CA PHE A 366 -7.72 2.62 28.46
C PHE A 366 -7.92 1.28 27.77
N SER A 367 -8.77 0.45 28.34
CA SER A 367 -9.20 -0.82 27.73
C SER A 367 -10.72 -0.85 27.53
N GLU A 368 -11.21 -1.83 26.77
CA GLU A 368 -12.66 -2.05 26.69
C GLU A 368 -13.31 -2.46 28.02
N ASP A 369 -12.51 -2.84 29.02
CA ASP A 369 -12.96 -3.15 30.38
C ASP A 369 -13.12 -1.86 31.23
N ASP A 370 -12.57 -0.71 30.77
CA ASP A 370 -12.54 0.57 31.49
C ASP A 370 -13.21 1.73 30.69
N LEU A 371 -14.14 1.42 29.78
CA LEU A 371 -14.72 2.42 28.86
C LEU A 371 -15.30 3.64 29.59
N ASP A 372 -15.92 3.44 30.75
CA ASP A 372 -16.54 4.50 31.53
C ASP A 372 -15.53 5.56 31.99
N ARG A 373 -14.26 5.18 32.16
CA ARG A 373 -13.17 6.06 32.59
C ARG A 373 -12.59 6.92 31.47
N ILE A 374 -12.93 6.62 30.22
CA ILE A 374 -12.52 7.44 29.09
C ILE A 374 -13.23 8.80 29.21
N PRO A 375 -12.48 9.92 29.21
CA PRO A 375 -13.08 11.24 29.27
C PRO A 375 -13.96 11.48 28.04
N ALA A 376 -15.09 12.15 28.23
CA ALA A 376 -15.85 12.69 27.11
C ALA A 376 -14.98 13.71 26.36
N LYS A 377 -15.18 13.82 25.05
CA LYS A 377 -14.50 14.85 24.26
C LYS A 377 -14.88 16.23 24.79
N ARG A 378 -13.89 17.11 25.03
CA ARG A 378 -14.18 18.49 25.45
C ARG A 378 -14.94 19.20 24.33
N SER A 379 -16.08 19.81 24.63
CA SER A 379 -16.78 20.70 23.69
C SER A 379 -15.97 21.98 23.53
N GLU A 380 -15.70 22.40 22.30
CA GLU A 380 -15.22 23.76 22.02
C GLU A 380 -16.22 24.76 22.63
N SER A 381 -15.74 25.63 23.52
CA SER A 381 -16.51 26.75 24.10
C SER A 381 -16.24 28.00 23.28
#